data_AF-A0A2R4FC78-F1
#
_entry.id   AF-A0A2R4FC78-F1
#
_cell.length_a   1.000
_cell.length_b   1.000
_cell.length_c   1.000
_cell.angle_alpha   90.00
_cell.angle_beta   90.00
_cell.angle_gamma   90.00
#
_symmetry.space_group_name_H-M   'P 1'
#
loop_
_entity.id
_entity.type
_entity.pdbx_description
1 polymer ?
#
loop_
_entity_poly.entity_id
_entity_poly.type
_entity_poly.pdbx_seq_one_letter_code
_entity_poly.pdbx_strand_id
1 'polypeptide(L)'
;MADKVTLGLSRDTLARARAAARRDGLSLSAWIDRAVRREALRAAARQQEAWLAANPEVRDELDAFDRYADRVDAGWSDLAGAA
;
A
#
# COMPACT_ATOMS: atom_id res chain seq x y z
N MET A 1 -0.18 22.30 1.94
CA MET A 1 -1.51 22.80 2.32
C MET A 1 -2.51 21.71 1.95
N ALA A 2 -3.48 21.38 2.80
CA ALA A 2 -4.43 20.30 2.54
C ALA A 2 -5.81 20.90 2.23
N ASP A 3 -6.46 20.38 1.18
CA ASP A 3 -7.82 20.77 0.82
C ASP A 3 -8.82 20.28 1.87
N LYS A 4 -9.87 21.07 2.10
CA LYS A 4 -10.92 20.75 3.07
C LYS A 4 -12.13 20.18 2.34
N VAL A 5 -12.65 19.07 2.85
CA VAL A 5 -13.86 18.42 2.34
C VAL A 5 -14.85 18.24 3.49
N THR A 6 -16.12 18.54 3.22
CA THR A 6 -17.23 18.27 4.14
C THR A 6 -17.96 17.02 3.66
N LEU A 7 -18.12 16.03 4.55
CA LEU A 7 -18.73 14.73 4.24
C LEU A 7 -19.93 14.47 5.14
N GLY A 8 -21.02 13.98 4.55
CA GLY A 8 -22.15 13.42 5.30
C GLY A 8 -21.87 11.97 5.66
N LEU A 9 -21.91 11.63 6.96
CA LEU A 9 -21.80 10.26 7.45
C LEU A 9 -23.06 9.91 8.25
N SER A 10 -23.48 8.66 8.19
CA SER A 10 -24.51 8.15 9.11
C SER A 10 -24.01 8.29 10.56
N ARG A 11 -24.95 8.43 11.51
CA ARG A 11 -24.61 8.57 12.93
C ARG A 11 -23.77 7.38 13.43
N ASP A 12 -24.12 6.17 12.99
CA ASP A 12 -23.39 4.94 13.35
C ASP A 12 -21.97 4.93 12.78
N THR A 13 -21.81 5.25 11.49
CA THR A 13 -20.49 5.32 10.85
C THR A 13 -19.60 6.35 11.51
N LEU A 14 -20.13 7.53 11.84
CA LEU A 14 -19.39 8.56 12.55
C LEU A 14 -18.98 8.11 13.97
N ALA A 15 -19.86 7.41 14.69
CA ALA A 15 -19.55 6.87 16.02
C ALA A 15 -18.43 5.83 15.96
N ARG A 16 -18.47 4.91 14.99
CA ARG A 16 -17.41 3.92 14.76
C ARG A 16 -16.08 4.55 14.39
N ALA A 17 -16.09 5.55 13.50
CA ALA A 17 -14.88 6.28 13.11
C ALA A 17 -14.27 7.01 14.32
N ARG A 18 -15.08 7.66 15.16
CA ARG A 18 -14.62 8.29 16.41
C ARG A 18 -14.07 7.28 17.42
N ALA A 19 -14.66 6.09 17.52
CA ALA A 19 -14.15 5.04 18.39
C ALA A 19 -12.79 4.53 17.89
N ALA A 20 -12.65 4.28 16.59
CA ALA A 20 -11.39 3.85 15.99
C ALA A 20 -10.29 4.91 16.12
N ALA A 21 -10.59 6.17 15.82
CA ALA A 21 -9.65 7.28 16.01
C ALA A 21 -9.14 7.38 17.46
N ARG A 22 -10.04 7.22 18.45
CA ARG A 22 -9.67 7.21 19.87
C ARG A 22 -8.75 6.03 20.23
N ARG A 23 -9.05 4.82 19.76
CA ARG A 23 -8.19 3.65 19.99
C ARG A 23 -6.79 3.84 19.41
N ASP A 24 -6.71 4.50 18.26
CA ASP A 24 -5.45 4.70 17.54
C ASP A 24 -4.70 5.96 18.02
N GLY A 25 -5.24 6.71 19.00
CA GLY A 25 -4.64 7.94 19.51
C GLY A 25 -4.63 9.11 18.53
N LEU A 26 -5.55 9.12 17.56
CA LEU A 26 -5.61 10.09 16.46
C LEU A 26 -6.83 11.01 16.56
N SER A 27 -6.73 12.20 15.95
CA SER A 27 -7.92 13.00 15.65
C SER A 27 -8.78 12.29 14.61
N LEU A 28 -10.09 12.59 14.59
CA LEU A 28 -11.01 11.99 13.62
C LEU A 28 -10.58 12.28 12.17
N SER A 29 -10.14 13.51 11.87
CA SER A 29 -9.71 13.89 10.52
C SER A 29 -8.44 13.16 10.10
N ALA A 30 -7.44 13.05 10.99
CA ALA A 30 -6.21 12.30 10.71
C ALA A 30 -6.48 10.81 10.51
N TRP A 31 -7.39 10.24 11.31
CA TRP A 31 -7.82 8.85 11.14
C TRP A 31 -8.53 8.62 9.82
N ILE A 32 -9.43 9.53 9.41
CA ILE A 32 -10.15 9.45 8.12
C ILE A 32 -9.17 9.59 6.96
N ASP A 33 -8.26 10.57 6.96
CA ASP A 33 -7.24 10.73 5.91
C ASP A 33 -6.40 9.46 5.75
N ARG A 34 -5.93 8.89 6.87
CA ARG A 34 -5.21 7.60 6.86
C ARG A 34 -6.06 6.46 6.30
N ALA A 35 -7.34 6.38 6.67
CA ALA A 35 -8.24 5.35 6.19
C ALA A 35 -8.49 5.47 4.67
N VAL A 36 -8.70 6.69 4.17
CA VAL A 36 -8.90 6.98 2.74
C VAL A 36 -7.63 6.64 1.95
N ARG A 37 -6.45 7.05 2.40
CA ARG A 37 -5.17 6.70 1.76
C ARG A 37 -4.97 5.19 1.67
N ARG A 38 -5.26 4.47 2.75
CA ARG A 38 -5.17 3.00 2.76
C ARG A 38 -6.11 2.36 1.73
N GLU A 39 -7.33 2.85 1.62
CA GLU A 39 -8.27 2.29 0.63
C GLU A 39 -7.89 2.66 -0.80
N ALA A 40 -7.38 3.87 -1.05
CA ALA A 40 -6.84 4.26 -2.34
C ALA A 40 -5.67 3.36 -2.78
N LEU A 41 -4.74 3.06 -1.86
CA LEU A 41 -3.63 2.13 -2.14
C LEU A 41 -4.13 0.72 -2.46
N ARG A 42 -5.13 0.22 -1.72
CA ARG A 42 -5.74 -1.09 -2.01
C ARG A 42 -6.43 -1.11 -3.36
N ALA A 43 -7.12 -0.03 -3.73
CA ALA A 43 -7.74 0.09 -5.05
C ALA A 43 -6.69 0.09 -6.17
N ALA A 44 -5.59 0.83 -6.00
CA ALA A 44 -4.47 0.85 -6.93
C ALA A 44 -3.81 -0.53 -7.07
N ALA A 45 -3.57 -1.22 -5.95
CA ALA A 45 -3.00 -2.58 -5.97
C ALA A 45 -3.92 -3.56 -6.73
N ARG A 46 -5.23 -3.55 -6.46
CA ARG A 46 -6.19 -4.38 -7.21
C ARG A 46 -6.19 -4.08 -8.70
N GLN A 47 -6.08 -2.81 -9.08
CA GLN A 47 -5.99 -2.40 -10.48
C GLN A 47 -4.69 -2.89 -11.13
N GLN A 48 -3.56 -2.78 -10.43
CA GLN A 48 -2.28 -3.28 -10.90
C GLN A 48 -2.30 -4.80 -11.06
N GLU A 49 -2.85 -5.55 -10.10
CA GLU A 49 -3.00 -6.99 -10.19
C GLU A 49 -3.86 -7.41 -11.39
N ALA A 50 -4.98 -6.71 -11.62
CA ALA A 50 -5.83 -6.96 -12.78
C ALA A 50 -5.10 -6.67 -14.09
N TRP A 51 -4.31 -5.60 -14.14
CA TRP A 51 -3.50 -5.27 -15.31
C TRP A 51 -2.42 -6.33 -15.56
N LEU A 52 -1.68 -6.77 -14.52
CA LEU A 52 -0.68 -7.83 -14.64
C LEU A 52 -1.31 -9.17 -15.06
N ALA A 53 -2.50 -9.49 -14.57
CA ALA A 53 -3.22 -10.68 -15.00
C ALA A 53 -3.62 -10.64 -16.49
N ALA A 54 -3.84 -9.44 -17.04
CA ALA A 54 -4.13 -9.24 -18.47
C ALA A 54 -2.88 -9.16 -19.36
N ASN A 55 -1.68 -9.00 -18.78
CA ASN A 55 -0.40 -8.86 -19.49
C ASN A 55 0.62 -9.85 -18.89
N PRO A 56 0.43 -11.16 -19.09
CA PRO A 56 1.27 -12.20 -18.47
C PRO A 56 2.75 -12.09 -18.84
N GLU A 57 3.07 -11.61 -20.05
CA GLU A 57 4.44 -11.39 -20.50
C GLU A 57 5.19 -10.36 -19.64
N VAL A 58 4.49 -9.32 -19.17
CA VAL A 58 5.08 -8.33 -18.26
C VAL A 58 5.30 -8.94 -16.88
N ARG A 59 4.36 -9.77 -16.40
CA ARG A 59 4.54 -10.49 -15.14
C ARG A 59 5.75 -11.43 -15.21
N ASP A 60 5.90 -12.18 -16.31
CA ASP A 60 7.03 -13.08 -16.51
C ASP A 60 8.36 -12.32 -16.54
N GLU A 61 8.39 -11.12 -17.16
CA GLU A 61 9.56 -10.25 -17.17
C GLU A 61 9.92 -9.75 -15.76
N LEU A 62 8.93 -9.32 -14.97
CA LEU A 62 9.13 -8.90 -13.59
C LEU A 62 9.66 -10.06 -12.72
N ASP A 63 9.07 -11.25 -12.85
CA ASP A 63 9.52 -12.45 -12.14
C ASP A 63 10.93 -12.90 -12.58
N ALA A 64 11.31 -12.66 -13.84
CA ALA A 64 12.67 -12.90 -14.32
C ALA A 64 13.67 -11.87 -13.76
N PHE A 65 13.26 -10.60 -13.65
CA PHE A 65 14.07 -9.55 -13.05
C PHE A 65 14.31 -9.80 -11.56
N ASP A 66 13.28 -10.16 -10.79
CA ASP A 66 13.44 -10.47 -9.36
C ASP A 66 14.42 -11.62 -9.13
N ARG A 67 14.31 -12.70 -9.92
CA ARG A 67 15.28 -13.82 -9.89
C ARG A 67 16.69 -13.40 -10.28
N TYR A 68 16.85 -12.41 -11.14
CA TYR A 68 18.15 -11.86 -11.48
C TYR A 68 18.71 -11.01 -10.33
N ALA A 69 17.89 -10.15 -9.74
CA ALA A 69 18.27 -9.31 -8.60
C ALA A 69 18.73 -10.14 -7.40
N ASP A 70 17.98 -11.18 -7.03
CA ASP A 70 18.33 -12.11 -5.94
C ASP A 70 19.68 -12.80 -6.19
N ARG A 71 19.94 -13.21 -7.44
CA ARG A 71 21.21 -13.85 -7.82
C ARG A 71 22.38 -12.88 -7.71
N VAL A 72 22.18 -11.64 -8.14
CA VAL A 72 23.22 -10.61 -8.03
C VAL A 72 23.49 -10.34 -6.56
N ASP A 73 22.48 -10.07 -5.73
CA ASP A 73 22.66 -9.75 -4.31
C ASP A 73 23.40 -10.87 -3.54
N ALA A 74 23.07 -12.13 -3.82
CA ALA A 74 23.80 -13.28 -3.27
C ALA A 74 25.28 -13.30 -3.70
N GLY A 75 25.57 -13.06 -4.99
CA GLY A 75 26.94 -13.03 -5.50
C GLY A 75 27.79 -11.89 -4.92
N TRP A 76 27.19 -10.74 -4.60
CA TRP A 76 27.89 -9.64 -3.92
C TRP A 76 28.13 -9.94 -2.44
N SER A 77 27.20 -10.64 -1.79
CA SER A 77 27.33 -11.08 -0.39
C SER A 77 28.45 -12.12 -0.22
N ASP A 78 28.58 -13.06 -1.15
CA ASP A 78 29.64 -14.08 -1.14
C ASP A 78 31.04 -13.47 -1.28
N LEU A 79 31.19 -12.41 -2.10
CA LEU A 79 32.45 -11.69 -2.26
C LEU A 79 32.81 -10.85 -1.03
N ALA A 80 31.82 -10.29 -0.33
CA ALA A 80 32.04 -9.49 0.88
C ALA A 80 32.44 -10.33 2.11
N GLY A 81 32.03 -11.61 2.17
CA GLY A 81 32.41 -12.54 3.25
C GLY A 81 33.77 -13.22 3.09
N ALA A 82 34.41 -13.10 1.91
CA ALA A 82 35.70 -13.70 1.60
C ALA A 82 36.91 -12.74 1.76
N ALA A 83 36.66 -11.52 2.24
CA ALA A 83 37.67 -10.49 2.55
C ALA A 83 37.88 -10.34 4.07
#